data_AF-A0A2V6CAW7-F1
#
_entry.id   AF-A0A2V6CAW7-F1
#
_cell.length_a   1.000
_cell.length_b   1.000
_cell.length_c   1.000
_cell.angle_alpha   90.00
_cell.angle_beta   90.00
_cell.angle_gamma   90.00
#
_symmetry.space_group_name_H-M   'P 1'
#
loop_
_entity.id
_entity.type
_entity.pdbx_description
1 polymer ?
#
loop_
_entity_poly.entity_id
_entity_poly.type
_entity_poly.pdbx_seq_one_letter_code
_entity_poly.pdbx_strand_id
1 'polypeptide(L)'
;MHSADSYSGDQPGNGPIRSRNEASVDSELSAIGFYSREISGAIPNSYFRSFRAISDFNNPKVLLACRLDAPSAATVRRMVVDAVATEKNGLWGRAYIDAGEKNVAGSTTGNEWLTEIVGQLHKVGIPVVYENTPALFPDVYPLTDCALYYGWYAGKVNGPFTRPDFRFVPGAIAVHIYSFSATTLRDPNADWVGPFVTKGAAASLGNVYEPYLQLTSRLDTFNDRLLHGFTFAESAYMATPALSWMTVMVGDPLYRPYESWLQIDVNAQFGKNANDWQMYHEFAVKNAARP
;
A
#
# COMPACT_ATOMS: atom_id res chain seq x y z
N MET A 1 -14.13 20.82 8.52
CA MET A 1 -14.16 20.25 9.87
C MET A 1 -15.63 20.00 10.18
N HIS A 2 -16.10 18.78 9.92
CA HIS A 2 -17.46 18.39 10.23
C HIS A 2 -17.45 17.87 11.67
N SER A 3 -17.94 18.66 12.62
CA SER A 3 -18.07 18.21 14.01
C SER A 3 -19.22 17.21 14.09
N ALA A 4 -19.04 16.11 14.81
CA ALA A 4 -20.06 15.06 15.00
C ALA A 4 -21.17 15.44 16.00
N ASP A 5 -21.27 16.72 16.36
CA ASP A 5 -22.15 17.28 17.39
C ASP A 5 -23.64 17.12 17.01
N SER A 6 -24.19 15.90 17.06
CA SER A 6 -25.64 15.59 17.03
C SER A 6 -25.99 14.10 16.90
N TYR A 7 -25.04 13.17 16.69
CA TYR A 7 -25.39 11.76 16.51
C TYR A 7 -25.75 11.07 17.83
N SER A 8 -26.93 10.46 17.89
CA SER A 8 -27.40 9.77 19.10
C SER A 8 -26.58 8.52 19.39
N GLY A 9 -25.88 8.52 20.52
CA GLY A 9 -24.99 7.43 20.94
C GLY A 9 -23.52 7.66 20.62
N ASP A 10 -23.18 8.75 19.92
CA ASP A 10 -21.78 9.16 19.79
C ASP A 10 -21.28 9.80 21.09
N GLN A 11 -19.99 9.66 21.36
CA GLN A 11 -19.34 10.25 22.54
C GLN A 11 -18.08 11.02 22.11
N PRO A 12 -18.22 12.17 21.42
CA PRO A 12 -17.08 12.98 21.02
C PRO A 12 -16.22 13.36 22.24
N GLY A 13 -14.91 13.21 22.09
CA GLY A 13 -13.95 13.56 23.13
C GLY A 13 -13.06 14.74 22.77
N ASN A 14 -12.25 15.17 23.74
CA ASN A 14 -11.22 16.18 23.51
C ASN A 14 -10.05 15.65 22.67
N GLY A 15 -9.32 16.57 22.06
CA GLY A 15 -8.09 16.31 21.32
C GLY A 15 -8.31 16.17 19.80
N PRO A 16 -7.23 15.90 19.05
CA PRO A 16 -7.27 15.98 17.58
C PRO A 16 -8.03 14.83 16.90
N ILE A 17 -8.32 13.74 17.63
CA ILE A 17 -8.86 12.49 17.07
C ILE A 17 -10.32 12.27 17.49
N ARG A 18 -10.65 12.39 18.78
CA ARG A 18 -11.90 11.86 19.36
C ARG A 18 -13.20 12.55 18.92
N SER A 19 -13.12 13.66 18.19
CA SER A 19 -14.28 14.39 17.66
C SER A 19 -14.33 14.42 16.12
N ARG A 20 -13.48 13.63 15.47
CA ARG A 20 -13.37 13.53 14.00
C ARG A 20 -14.22 12.40 13.46
N ASN A 21 -14.96 12.64 12.38
CA ASN A 21 -15.84 11.66 11.74
C ASN A 21 -15.61 11.55 10.21
N GLU A 22 -14.46 12.01 9.73
CA GLU A 22 -14.08 11.96 8.31
C GLU A 22 -13.55 10.57 7.88
N ALA A 23 -14.01 9.50 8.54
CA ALA A 23 -13.62 8.12 8.25
C ALA A 23 -14.02 7.70 6.83
N SER A 24 -13.23 6.82 6.22
CA SER A 24 -13.60 6.21 4.95
C SER A 24 -14.72 5.19 5.16
N VAL A 25 -15.60 5.05 4.17
CA VAL A 25 -16.66 4.03 4.18
C VAL A 25 -16.07 2.62 4.33
N ASP A 26 -14.91 2.36 3.73
CA ASP A 26 -14.21 1.09 3.79
C ASP A 26 -13.74 0.76 5.22
N SER A 27 -13.23 1.77 5.93
CA SER A 27 -12.80 1.63 7.32
C SER A 27 -13.99 1.45 8.28
N GLU A 28 -15.12 2.11 8.01
CA GLU A 28 -16.40 1.89 8.71
C GLU A 28 -16.91 0.45 8.52
N LEU A 29 -16.92 -0.04 7.27
CA LEU A 29 -17.30 -1.43 6.98
C LEU A 29 -16.39 -2.43 7.69
N SER A 30 -15.10 -2.11 7.82
CA SER A 30 -14.14 -2.96 8.52
C SER A 30 -14.38 -3.02 10.03
N ALA A 31 -15.00 -1.98 10.59
CA ALA A 31 -15.36 -1.87 12.00
C ALA A 31 -16.82 -2.25 12.29
N ILE A 32 -17.62 -2.65 11.29
CA ILE A 32 -19.07 -2.87 11.47
C ILE A 32 -19.38 -3.95 12.52
N GLY A 33 -18.52 -4.97 12.66
CA GLY A 33 -18.68 -6.05 13.62
C GLY A 33 -18.44 -5.65 15.09
N PHE A 34 -17.98 -4.41 15.33
CA PHE A 34 -17.88 -3.87 16.70
C PHE A 34 -19.23 -3.41 17.24
N TYR A 35 -20.24 -3.19 16.38
CA TYR A 35 -21.57 -2.69 16.75
C TYR A 35 -21.52 -1.41 17.62
N SER A 36 -20.48 -0.58 17.43
CA SER A 36 -20.35 0.69 18.13
C SER A 36 -21.38 1.69 17.59
N ARG A 37 -21.86 2.57 18.47
CA ARG A 37 -22.61 3.77 18.09
C ARG A 37 -21.73 5.03 18.05
N GLU A 38 -20.47 4.89 18.44
CA GLU A 38 -19.46 5.95 18.29
C GLU A 38 -19.10 6.04 16.81
N ILE A 39 -19.35 7.23 16.23
CA ILE A 39 -19.02 7.57 14.84
C ILE A 39 -17.83 8.54 14.77
N SER A 40 -17.35 8.98 15.93
CA SER A 40 -16.19 9.86 16.08
C SER A 40 -14.98 9.11 16.61
N GLY A 41 -13.81 9.46 16.07
CA GLY A 41 -12.53 8.92 16.47
C GLY A 41 -12.19 7.59 15.82
N ALA A 42 -10.95 7.15 16.03
CA ALA A 42 -10.45 5.90 15.50
C ALA A 42 -10.70 4.74 16.46
N ILE A 43 -11.03 3.57 15.92
CA ILE A 43 -11.09 2.29 16.64
C ILE A 43 -9.74 1.58 16.49
N PRO A 44 -9.07 1.14 17.57
CA PRO A 44 -7.85 0.36 17.46
C PRO A 44 -8.05 -0.92 16.65
N ASN A 45 -7.26 -1.12 15.61
CA ASN A 45 -7.32 -2.33 14.80
C ASN A 45 -6.65 -3.49 15.54
N SER A 46 -7.44 -4.45 16.04
CA SER A 46 -6.89 -5.65 16.69
C SER A 46 -6.01 -6.51 15.79
N TYR A 47 -6.13 -6.41 14.46
CA TYR A 47 -5.33 -7.15 13.49
C TYR A 47 -3.98 -6.49 13.18
N PHE A 48 -3.78 -5.25 13.62
CA PHE A 48 -2.52 -4.53 13.44
C PHE A 48 -1.34 -5.30 14.04
N ARG A 49 -0.24 -5.40 13.29
CA ARG A 49 0.97 -6.18 13.60
C ARG A 49 0.76 -7.68 13.76
N SER A 50 -0.41 -8.21 13.40
CA SER A 50 -0.60 -9.66 13.28
C SER A 50 0.40 -10.26 12.28
N PHE A 51 0.56 -11.57 12.38
CA PHE A 51 1.30 -12.42 11.44
C PHE A 51 0.54 -13.73 11.25
N ARG A 52 -0.80 -13.64 11.17
CA ARG A 52 -1.70 -14.78 11.06
C ARG A 52 -2.71 -14.44 9.99
N ALA A 53 -3.00 -15.38 9.08
CA ALA A 53 -4.05 -15.20 8.09
C ALA A 53 -5.38 -14.86 8.77
N ILE A 54 -6.26 -14.12 8.08
CA ILE A 54 -7.53 -13.67 8.67
C ILE A 54 -8.42 -14.87 9.05
N SER A 55 -8.32 -15.97 8.31
CA SER A 55 -8.99 -17.24 8.61
C SER A 55 -8.60 -17.82 9.96
N ASP A 56 -7.36 -17.59 10.39
CA ASP A 56 -6.83 -18.11 11.65
C ASP A 56 -6.98 -17.11 12.79
N PHE A 57 -7.07 -15.81 12.47
CA PHE A 57 -7.09 -14.73 13.46
C PHE A 57 -8.25 -14.83 14.47
N ASN A 58 -9.36 -15.51 14.10
CA ASN A 58 -10.50 -15.82 14.98
C ASN A 58 -11.13 -14.60 15.67
N ASN A 59 -11.15 -13.44 15.00
CA ASN A 59 -11.88 -12.27 15.46
C ASN A 59 -12.98 -11.89 14.46
N PRO A 60 -14.25 -12.27 14.71
CA PRO A 60 -15.35 -12.01 13.77
C PRO A 60 -15.75 -10.53 13.69
N LYS A 61 -15.17 -9.65 14.53
CA LYS A 61 -15.50 -8.22 14.55
C LYS A 61 -14.83 -7.42 13.43
N VAL A 62 -13.74 -7.94 12.87
CA VAL A 62 -12.94 -7.25 11.85
C VAL A 62 -13.25 -7.86 10.49
N LEU A 63 -13.68 -7.00 9.55
CA LEU A 63 -13.80 -7.35 8.14
C LEU A 63 -12.67 -6.67 7.37
N LEU A 64 -12.04 -7.38 6.43
CA LEU A 64 -11.01 -6.79 5.58
C LEU A 64 -11.65 -6.21 4.32
N ALA A 65 -12.14 -4.97 4.40
CA ALA A 65 -12.77 -4.31 3.25
C ALA A 65 -11.72 -3.74 2.29
N CYS A 66 -11.89 -3.97 0.99
CA CYS A 66 -11.09 -3.33 -0.06
C CYS A 66 -12.02 -2.77 -1.14
N ARG A 67 -11.57 -1.70 -1.77
CA ARG A 67 -12.30 -1.00 -2.82
C ARG A 67 -11.84 -1.47 -4.19
N LEU A 68 -12.80 -1.90 -5.00
CA LEU A 68 -12.66 -2.07 -6.44
C LEU A 68 -13.30 -0.88 -7.15
N ASP A 69 -12.58 0.25 -7.16
CA ASP A 69 -13.04 1.49 -7.79
C ASP A 69 -11.90 2.21 -8.51
N ALA A 70 -12.25 2.90 -9.59
CA ALA A 70 -11.35 3.64 -10.46
C ALA A 70 -12.15 4.57 -11.40
N PRO A 71 -11.49 5.43 -12.21
CA PRO A 71 -12.22 6.30 -13.14
C PRO A 71 -13.04 5.54 -14.19
N SER A 72 -12.71 4.28 -14.47
CA SER A 72 -13.46 3.42 -15.39
C SER A 72 -13.57 1.97 -14.91
N ALA A 73 -14.64 1.29 -15.28
CA ALA A 73 -14.82 -0.14 -15.02
C ALA A 73 -13.74 -1.01 -15.72
N ALA A 74 -13.19 -0.55 -16.85
CA ALA A 74 -12.09 -1.23 -17.52
C ALA A 74 -10.82 -1.23 -16.67
N THR A 75 -10.54 -0.12 -15.98
CA THR A 75 -9.43 -0.01 -15.01
C THR A 75 -9.61 -1.01 -13.87
N VAL A 76 -10.82 -1.11 -13.29
CA VAL A 76 -11.11 -2.08 -12.22
C VAL A 76 -10.96 -3.52 -12.70
N ARG A 77 -11.50 -3.85 -13.88
CA ARG A 77 -11.34 -5.19 -14.47
C ARG A 77 -9.87 -5.53 -14.66
N ARG A 78 -9.08 -4.58 -15.16
CA ARG A 78 -7.64 -4.76 -15.37
C ARG A 78 -6.92 -4.96 -14.03
N MET A 79 -7.24 -4.23 -12.97
CA MET A 79 -6.66 -4.46 -11.63
C MET A 79 -6.78 -5.92 -11.19
N VAL A 80 -7.97 -6.52 -11.34
CA VAL A 80 -8.24 -7.92 -10.98
C VAL A 80 -7.54 -8.90 -11.94
N VAL A 81 -7.62 -8.66 -13.25
CA VAL A 81 -6.98 -9.53 -14.26
C VAL A 81 -5.46 -9.54 -14.09
N ASP A 82 -4.86 -8.37 -13.85
CA ASP A 82 -3.42 -8.23 -13.62
C ASP A 82 -3.01 -8.93 -12.33
N ALA A 83 -3.78 -8.77 -11.23
CA ALA A 83 -3.53 -9.50 -9.98
C ALA A 83 -3.50 -11.02 -10.19
N VAL A 84 -4.56 -11.58 -10.80
CA VAL A 84 -4.67 -13.03 -11.09
C VAL A 84 -3.58 -13.51 -12.06
N ALA A 85 -3.20 -12.70 -13.05
CA ALA A 85 -2.13 -13.05 -13.97
C ALA A 85 -0.76 -13.07 -13.27
N THR A 86 -0.51 -12.09 -12.40
CA THR A 86 0.74 -11.95 -11.66
C THR A 86 0.91 -13.07 -10.64
N GLU A 87 -0.12 -13.49 -9.93
CA GLU A 87 -0.04 -14.58 -8.94
C GLU A 87 0.53 -15.89 -9.52
N LYS A 88 0.29 -16.17 -10.81
CA LYS A 88 0.78 -17.39 -11.46
C LYS A 88 2.30 -17.53 -11.45
N ASN A 89 3.02 -16.41 -11.54
CA ASN A 89 4.48 -16.41 -11.65
C ASN A 89 5.17 -15.50 -10.62
N GLY A 90 4.40 -14.71 -9.87
CA GLY A 90 4.87 -13.69 -8.93
C GLY A 90 5.05 -12.32 -9.57
N LEU A 91 5.13 -11.29 -8.71
CA LEU A 91 5.35 -9.90 -9.12
C LEU A 91 6.85 -9.64 -9.33
N TRP A 92 7.25 -9.50 -10.59
CA TRP A 92 8.63 -9.23 -10.99
C TRP A 92 8.80 -7.82 -11.52
N GLY A 93 9.90 -7.17 -11.14
CA GLY A 93 10.27 -5.84 -11.60
C GLY A 93 11.11 -5.11 -10.56
N ARG A 94 11.18 -3.79 -10.72
CA ARG A 94 11.96 -2.90 -9.87
C ARG A 94 11.08 -2.19 -8.84
N ALA A 95 11.64 -1.97 -7.66
CA ALA A 95 11.07 -1.10 -6.66
C ALA A 95 11.66 0.31 -6.74
N TYR A 96 10.80 1.30 -6.61
CA TYR A 96 11.16 2.72 -6.54
C TYR A 96 10.71 3.27 -5.20
N ILE A 97 11.68 3.72 -4.39
CA ILE A 97 11.46 4.26 -3.05
C ILE A 97 11.83 5.73 -3.08
N ASP A 98 10.82 6.58 -2.87
CA ASP A 98 10.95 8.04 -2.85
C ASP A 98 10.80 8.53 -1.39
N ALA A 99 11.93 8.67 -0.71
CA ALA A 99 12.00 9.05 0.70
C ALA A 99 12.63 10.44 0.86
N GLY A 100 13.49 10.59 1.87
CA GLY A 100 14.17 11.84 2.20
C GLY A 100 13.40 12.72 3.18
N GLU A 101 14.13 13.42 4.04
CA GLU A 101 13.53 14.30 5.05
C GLU A 101 12.69 15.40 4.40
N LYS A 102 11.46 15.55 4.89
CA LYS A 102 10.54 16.61 4.51
C LYS A 102 10.24 17.46 5.75
N ASN A 103 10.00 18.74 5.54
CA ASN A 103 9.67 19.68 6.62
C ASN A 103 8.20 19.56 7.07
N VAL A 104 7.78 18.35 7.47
CA VAL A 104 6.42 18.03 7.92
C VAL A 104 6.44 17.12 9.14
N ALA A 105 5.40 17.19 9.96
CA ALA A 105 5.25 16.32 11.12
C ALA A 105 5.26 14.84 10.71
N GLY A 106 5.99 14.02 11.47
CA GLY A 106 6.11 12.59 11.20
C GLY A 106 7.12 12.21 10.11
N SER A 107 7.83 13.16 9.48
CA SER A 107 8.74 12.83 8.39
C SER A 107 9.82 11.81 8.77
N THR A 108 10.35 11.86 9.99
CA THR A 108 11.31 10.86 10.47
C THR A 108 10.70 9.45 10.46
N THR A 109 9.51 9.29 11.04
CA THR A 109 8.80 8.00 11.10
C THR A 109 8.43 7.50 9.70
N GLY A 110 7.94 8.36 8.81
CA GLY A 110 7.63 7.97 7.43
C GLY A 110 8.87 7.51 6.67
N ASN A 111 9.99 8.21 6.84
CA ASN A 111 11.26 7.84 6.22
C ASN A 111 11.87 6.56 6.81
N GLU A 112 11.72 6.32 8.11
CA GLU A 112 12.11 5.05 8.73
C GLU A 112 11.39 3.88 8.07
N TRP A 113 10.08 4.01 7.82
CA TRP A 113 9.32 2.96 7.13
C TRP A 113 9.84 2.72 5.71
N LEU A 114 10.06 3.79 4.94
CA LEU A 114 10.59 3.68 3.58
C LEU A 114 12.01 3.10 3.54
N THR A 115 12.86 3.46 4.51
CA THR A 115 14.23 2.94 4.63
C THR A 115 14.22 1.45 4.95
N GLU A 116 13.33 0.99 5.84
CA GLU A 116 13.22 -0.44 6.16
C GLU A 116 12.81 -1.27 4.94
N ILE A 117 11.91 -0.75 4.09
CA ILE A 117 11.51 -1.42 2.83
C ILE A 117 12.73 -1.68 1.94
N VAL A 118 13.69 -0.74 1.83
CA VAL A 118 14.93 -0.96 1.06
C VAL A 118 15.66 -2.22 1.55
N GLY A 119 15.79 -2.36 2.87
CA GLY A 119 16.41 -3.53 3.50
C GLY A 119 15.63 -4.83 3.26
N GLN A 120 14.30 -4.79 3.38
CA GLN A 120 13.42 -5.93 3.11
C GLN A 120 13.57 -6.42 1.66
N LEU A 121 13.52 -5.50 0.69
CA LEU A 121 13.58 -5.81 -0.74
C LEU A 121 14.96 -6.33 -1.17
N HIS A 122 16.05 -5.77 -0.63
CA HIS A 122 17.39 -6.30 -0.87
C HIS A 122 17.55 -7.75 -0.39
N LYS A 123 17.00 -8.10 0.78
CA LYS A 123 17.08 -9.47 1.34
C LYS A 123 16.42 -10.51 0.44
N VAL A 124 15.37 -10.13 -0.29
CA VAL A 124 14.63 -11.00 -1.19
C VAL A 124 15.00 -10.79 -2.66
N GLY A 125 16.10 -10.08 -2.95
CA GLY A 125 16.59 -9.90 -4.31
C GLY A 125 15.66 -9.12 -5.24
N ILE A 126 14.93 -8.13 -4.72
CA ILE A 126 14.22 -7.15 -5.55
C ILE A 126 15.12 -5.93 -5.76
N PRO A 127 15.41 -5.52 -7.01
CA PRO A 127 16.24 -4.35 -7.27
C PRO A 127 15.52 -3.07 -6.84
N VAL A 128 16.23 -2.20 -6.13
CA VAL A 128 15.69 -0.96 -5.57
C VAL A 128 16.40 0.25 -6.17
N VAL A 129 15.62 1.25 -6.60
CA VAL A 129 16.10 2.62 -6.80
C VAL A 129 15.61 3.44 -5.62
N TYR A 130 16.56 3.95 -4.83
CA TYR A 130 16.28 4.70 -3.62
C TYR A 130 16.64 6.17 -3.81
N GLU A 131 15.62 7.04 -3.86
CA GLU A 131 15.75 8.49 -3.80
C GLU A 131 15.61 8.93 -2.34
N ASN A 132 16.71 9.33 -1.70
CA ASN A 132 16.74 9.70 -0.28
C ASN A 132 17.05 11.19 -0.07
N THR A 133 16.87 12.02 -1.10
CA THR A 133 16.95 13.47 -0.96
C THR A 133 15.56 14.06 -0.70
N PRO A 134 15.46 15.34 -0.28
CA PRO A 134 14.17 16.01 -0.18
C PRO A 134 13.40 16.11 -1.51
N ALA A 135 14.08 15.93 -2.65
CA ALA A 135 13.45 15.92 -3.97
C ALA A 135 12.58 14.65 -4.18
N LEU A 136 11.72 14.70 -5.19
CA LEU A 136 10.99 13.53 -5.70
C LEU A 136 11.64 13.11 -7.02
N PHE A 137 11.27 11.93 -7.53
CA PHE A 137 11.69 11.52 -8.87
C PHE A 137 11.33 12.59 -9.92
N PRO A 138 12.31 13.10 -10.69
CA PRO A 138 12.05 14.10 -11.73
C PRO A 138 11.06 13.60 -12.79
N ASP A 139 10.32 14.51 -13.41
CA ASP A 139 9.30 14.18 -14.44
C ASP A 139 9.84 13.27 -15.56
N VAL A 140 11.08 13.51 -15.99
CA VAL A 140 11.74 12.76 -17.07
C VAL A 140 12.47 11.51 -16.61
N TYR A 141 12.44 11.19 -15.31
CA TYR A 141 13.14 10.02 -14.79
C TYR A 141 12.56 8.75 -15.45
N PRO A 142 13.40 7.87 -16.02
CA PRO A 142 12.94 6.67 -16.70
C PRO A 142 12.60 5.59 -15.67
N LEU A 143 11.44 5.69 -15.02
CA LEU A 143 10.88 4.56 -14.28
C LEU A 143 10.55 3.45 -15.29
N THR A 144 11.30 2.34 -15.24
CA THR A 144 11.11 1.16 -16.09
C THR A 144 10.77 -0.03 -15.20
N ASP A 145 9.86 -0.88 -15.67
CA ASP A 145 9.49 -2.12 -14.99
C ASP A 145 9.10 -1.92 -13.52
N CYS A 146 8.43 -0.82 -13.21
CA CYS A 146 8.04 -0.46 -11.85
C CYS A 146 6.98 -1.43 -11.32
N ALA A 147 7.43 -2.35 -10.45
CA ALA A 147 6.60 -3.32 -9.74
C ALA A 147 6.14 -2.80 -8.39
N LEU A 148 7.02 -2.07 -7.69
CA LEU A 148 6.70 -1.45 -6.42
C LEU A 148 7.04 0.04 -6.47
N TYR A 149 6.14 0.87 -5.95
CA TYR A 149 6.43 2.26 -5.65
C TYR A 149 5.99 2.59 -4.22
N TYR A 150 6.90 3.18 -3.44
CA TYR A 150 6.60 3.71 -2.12
C TYR A 150 7.17 5.12 -2.02
N GLY A 151 6.32 6.12 -1.72
CA GLY A 151 6.73 7.52 -1.73
C GLY A 151 6.29 8.37 -0.55
N TRP A 152 6.99 9.47 -0.35
CA TRP A 152 6.76 10.50 0.67
C TRP A 152 7.34 11.84 0.18
N TYR A 153 6.78 13.03 0.37
CA TYR A 153 5.43 13.44 0.70
C TYR A 153 5.13 14.62 -0.22
N ALA A 154 4.15 14.47 -1.12
CA ALA A 154 3.71 15.54 -2.01
C ALA A 154 2.20 15.58 -2.15
N GLY A 155 1.65 16.78 -2.31
CA GLY A 155 0.20 16.96 -2.29
C GLY A 155 -0.55 16.55 -3.55
N LYS A 156 0.16 16.32 -4.65
CA LYS A 156 -0.40 15.87 -5.92
C LYS A 156 0.58 14.92 -6.58
N VAL A 157 0.05 13.98 -7.36
CA VAL A 157 0.84 13.17 -8.28
C VAL A 157 1.77 14.08 -9.11
N ASN A 158 3.02 13.67 -9.22
CA ASN A 158 4.07 14.38 -9.92
C ASN A 158 5.08 13.38 -10.49
N GLY A 159 6.19 13.87 -11.05
CA GLY A 159 7.24 13.01 -11.54
C GLY A 159 6.76 12.17 -12.73
N PRO A 160 7.33 10.98 -12.92
CA PRO A 160 7.03 10.12 -14.06
C PRO A 160 5.56 9.68 -14.13
N PHE A 161 4.84 9.72 -13.01
CA PHE A 161 3.42 9.34 -12.94
C PHE A 161 2.49 10.30 -13.68
N THR A 162 2.93 11.53 -13.98
CA THR A 162 2.15 12.49 -14.77
C THR A 162 2.24 12.21 -16.27
N ARG A 163 3.27 11.48 -16.72
CA ARG A 163 3.54 11.28 -18.14
C ARG A 163 2.50 10.38 -18.81
N PRO A 164 1.95 10.74 -19.98
CA PRO A 164 0.94 9.93 -20.65
C PRO A 164 1.39 8.51 -21.02
N ASP A 165 2.68 8.32 -21.28
CA ASP A 165 3.30 7.07 -21.73
C ASP A 165 3.72 6.13 -20.59
N PHE A 166 3.88 6.64 -19.36
CA PHE A 166 4.27 5.81 -18.22
C PHE A 166 3.21 4.75 -17.88
N ARG A 167 3.65 3.51 -17.65
CA ARG A 167 2.81 2.43 -17.12
C ARG A 167 3.59 1.63 -16.09
N PHE A 168 2.90 1.19 -15.05
CA PHE A 168 3.40 0.16 -14.14
C PHE A 168 3.39 -1.21 -14.84
N VAL A 169 4.16 -2.18 -14.30
CA VAL A 169 4.03 -3.58 -14.74
C VAL A 169 2.71 -4.18 -14.24
N PRO A 170 2.15 -5.20 -14.91
CA PRO A 170 0.98 -5.92 -14.41
C PRO A 170 1.18 -6.44 -12.98
N GLY A 171 0.21 -6.18 -12.11
CA GLY A 171 0.25 -6.58 -10.70
C GLY A 171 0.99 -5.60 -9.78
N ALA A 172 1.51 -4.49 -10.30
CA ALA A 172 2.26 -3.53 -9.51
C ALA A 172 1.45 -2.95 -8.34
N ILE A 173 2.18 -2.60 -7.27
CA ILE A 173 1.64 -1.97 -6.07
C ILE A 173 2.31 -0.63 -5.88
N ALA A 174 1.53 0.43 -5.75
CA ALA A 174 2.03 1.79 -5.63
C ALA A 174 1.35 2.52 -4.47
N VAL A 175 2.12 3.09 -3.55
CA VAL A 175 1.61 3.82 -2.40
C VAL A 175 2.41 5.09 -2.22
N HIS A 176 1.72 6.22 -2.04
CA HIS A 176 2.36 7.49 -1.69
C HIS A 176 1.74 7.98 -0.38
N ILE A 177 2.56 8.23 0.61
CA ILE A 177 2.07 8.73 1.89
C ILE A 177 1.74 10.21 1.72
N TYR A 178 0.44 10.48 1.67
CA TYR A 178 -0.13 11.81 1.70
C TYR A 178 -1.52 11.74 2.35
N SER A 179 -1.89 12.80 3.06
CA SER A 179 -3.13 12.89 3.83
C SER A 179 -4.39 12.78 2.96
N PHE A 180 -4.32 13.28 1.74
CA PHE A 180 -5.44 13.34 0.81
C PHE A 180 -5.12 12.53 -0.45
N SER A 181 -4.43 11.39 -0.30
CA SER A 181 -3.96 10.60 -1.45
C SER A 181 -5.07 9.89 -2.23
N ALA A 182 -6.27 9.78 -1.65
CA ALA A 182 -7.41 9.06 -2.23
C ALA A 182 -8.76 9.76 -1.95
N THR A 183 -8.82 11.10 -2.01
CA THR A 183 -10.09 11.82 -1.80
C THR A 183 -11.11 11.48 -2.88
N THR A 184 -10.62 11.18 -4.08
CA THR A 184 -11.41 10.62 -5.18
C THR A 184 -10.61 9.55 -5.93
N LEU A 185 -11.32 8.54 -6.41
CA LEU A 185 -10.80 7.54 -7.34
C LEU A 185 -11.39 7.71 -8.74
N ARG A 186 -12.22 8.74 -8.95
CA ARG A 186 -12.95 8.96 -10.20
C ARG A 186 -12.28 9.96 -11.14
N ASP A 187 -11.23 10.62 -10.67
CA ASP A 187 -10.40 11.50 -11.48
C ASP A 187 -9.01 10.85 -11.70
N PRO A 188 -8.61 10.56 -12.95
CA PRO A 188 -7.31 9.95 -13.25
C PRO A 188 -6.10 10.86 -12.95
N ASN A 189 -6.31 12.14 -12.60
CA ASN A 189 -5.25 13.12 -12.36
C ASN A 189 -5.28 13.73 -10.94
N ALA A 190 -6.27 13.38 -10.12
CA ALA A 190 -6.37 13.89 -8.75
C ALA A 190 -5.58 13.02 -7.76
N ASP A 191 -4.96 13.67 -6.78
CA ASP A 191 -4.25 13.03 -5.67
C ASP A 191 -3.17 12.04 -6.13
N TRP A 192 -3.18 10.80 -5.64
CA TRP A 192 -2.18 9.77 -5.97
C TRP A 192 -2.80 8.43 -6.39
N VAL A 193 -3.81 7.94 -5.66
CA VAL A 193 -4.33 6.58 -5.89
C VAL A 193 -5.07 6.46 -7.23
N GLY A 194 -5.91 7.43 -7.60
CA GLY A 194 -6.58 7.48 -8.90
C GLY A 194 -5.60 7.45 -10.10
N PRO A 195 -4.57 8.31 -10.11
CA PRO A 195 -3.46 8.25 -11.06
C PRO A 195 -2.75 6.89 -11.07
N PHE A 196 -2.39 6.32 -9.92
CA PHE A 196 -1.69 5.04 -9.87
C PHE A 196 -2.48 3.91 -10.54
N VAL A 197 -3.75 3.73 -10.17
CA VAL A 197 -4.59 2.70 -10.79
C VAL A 197 -4.85 3.02 -12.26
N THR A 198 -4.90 4.28 -12.66
CA THR A 198 -5.01 4.64 -14.09
C THR A 198 -3.76 4.25 -14.87
N LYS A 199 -2.58 4.39 -14.26
CA LYS A 199 -1.27 4.02 -14.87
C LYS A 199 -0.96 2.53 -14.80
N GLY A 200 -1.84 1.71 -14.25
CA GLY A 200 -1.73 0.25 -14.29
C GLY A 200 -1.38 -0.42 -12.97
N ALA A 201 -1.27 0.31 -11.86
CA ALA A 201 -1.16 -0.34 -10.57
C ALA A 201 -2.39 -1.23 -10.30
N ALA A 202 -2.16 -2.45 -9.84
CA ALA A 202 -3.21 -3.39 -9.46
C ALA A 202 -3.73 -3.11 -8.05
N ALA A 203 -2.88 -2.56 -7.17
CA ALA A 203 -3.27 -2.21 -5.81
C ALA A 203 -2.56 -0.95 -5.28
N SER A 204 -3.20 -0.29 -4.32
CA SER A 204 -2.70 0.93 -3.67
C SER A 204 -3.37 1.14 -2.31
N LEU A 205 -2.74 1.94 -1.45
CA LEU A 205 -3.27 2.41 -0.18
C LEU A 205 -3.35 3.94 -0.21
N GLY A 206 -4.36 4.52 0.42
CA GLY A 206 -4.47 5.96 0.52
C GLY A 206 -5.35 6.42 1.66
N ASN A 207 -5.60 7.73 1.71
CA ASN A 207 -6.46 8.34 2.73
C ASN A 207 -7.44 9.32 2.08
N VAL A 208 -8.68 9.30 2.55
CA VAL A 208 -9.74 10.21 2.07
C VAL A 208 -9.68 11.59 2.75
N TYR A 209 -8.96 11.68 3.86
CA TYR A 209 -8.82 12.89 4.68
C TYR A 209 -7.58 12.81 5.57
N GLU A 210 -7.22 13.91 6.25
CA GLU A 210 -6.08 13.99 7.17
C GLU A 210 -6.11 12.89 8.26
N PRO A 211 -5.20 11.88 8.19
CA PRO A 211 -5.25 10.74 9.07
C PRO A 211 -4.36 10.90 10.31
N TYR A 212 -3.41 11.83 10.32
CA TYR A 212 -2.20 11.75 11.14
C TYR A 212 -1.37 10.49 10.86
N LEU A 213 -0.06 10.67 10.63
CA LEU A 213 0.83 9.59 10.20
C LEU A 213 0.74 8.33 11.09
N GLN A 214 0.68 8.48 12.41
CA GLN A 214 0.66 7.35 13.34
C GLN A 214 -0.59 6.47 13.24
N LEU A 215 -1.63 6.93 12.54
CA LEU A 215 -2.87 6.17 12.32
C LEU A 215 -2.98 5.61 10.88
N THR A 216 -2.01 5.88 10.01
CA THR A 216 -1.99 5.33 8.64
C THR A 216 -1.33 3.95 8.58
N SER A 217 -1.45 3.30 7.42
CA SER A 217 -0.75 2.06 7.13
C SER A 217 0.78 2.24 7.19
N ARG A 218 1.41 1.43 8.03
CA ARG A 218 2.85 1.28 8.14
C ARG A 218 3.42 0.56 6.91
N LEU A 219 4.04 1.30 5.99
CA LEU A 219 4.43 0.74 4.69
C LEU A 219 5.53 -0.33 4.78
N ASP A 220 6.40 -0.24 5.80
CA ASP A 220 7.37 -1.28 6.17
C ASP A 220 6.67 -2.60 6.54
N THR A 221 5.62 -2.53 7.35
CA THR A 221 4.83 -3.70 7.74
C THR A 221 4.04 -4.23 6.55
N PHE A 222 3.44 -3.35 5.75
CA PHE A 222 2.68 -3.73 4.56
C PHE A 222 3.54 -4.51 3.57
N ASN A 223 4.72 -3.97 3.22
CA ASN A 223 5.64 -4.63 2.30
C ASN A 223 6.12 -5.98 2.85
N ASP A 224 6.50 -6.04 4.13
CA ASP A 224 6.89 -7.28 4.78
C ASP A 224 5.80 -8.37 4.66
N ARG A 225 4.53 -8.04 4.93
CA ARG A 225 3.44 -9.02 4.84
C ARG A 225 3.21 -9.51 3.41
N LEU A 226 3.31 -8.61 2.42
CA LEU A 226 3.23 -9.02 1.01
C LEU A 226 4.33 -10.03 0.66
N LEU A 227 5.57 -9.77 1.07
CA LEU A 227 6.71 -10.67 0.84
C LEU A 227 6.56 -12.04 1.52
N HIS A 228 5.75 -12.12 2.56
CA HIS A 228 5.42 -13.36 3.27
C HIS A 228 4.16 -14.07 2.75
N GLY A 229 3.62 -13.67 1.58
CA GLY A 229 2.52 -14.37 0.91
C GLY A 229 1.11 -14.05 1.44
N PHE A 230 0.99 -13.15 2.42
CA PHE A 230 -0.33 -12.69 2.85
C PHE A 230 -1.06 -11.99 1.70
N THR A 231 -2.40 -12.03 1.71
CA THR A 231 -3.16 -11.30 0.70
C THR A 231 -2.95 -9.79 0.83
N PHE A 232 -3.30 -9.04 -0.21
CA PHE A 232 -3.27 -7.59 -0.20
C PHE A 232 -4.09 -7.02 0.97
N ALA A 233 -5.30 -7.55 1.18
CA ALA A 233 -6.13 -7.13 2.30
C ALA A 233 -5.48 -7.47 3.64
N GLU A 234 -5.00 -8.71 3.82
CA GLU A 234 -4.34 -9.11 5.07
C GLU A 234 -3.15 -8.20 5.38
N SER A 235 -2.28 -8.00 4.39
CA SER A 235 -1.09 -7.15 4.49
C SER A 235 -1.44 -5.71 4.86
N ALA A 236 -2.46 -5.14 4.20
CA ALA A 236 -2.88 -3.76 4.44
C ALA A 236 -3.46 -3.56 5.84
N TYR A 237 -4.31 -4.47 6.32
CA TYR A 237 -4.90 -4.35 7.66
C TYR A 237 -3.90 -4.74 8.76
N MET A 238 -2.97 -5.67 8.53
CA MET A 238 -1.86 -5.91 9.46
C MET A 238 -0.95 -4.68 9.61
N ALA A 239 -0.87 -3.84 8.58
CA ALA A 239 -0.10 -2.60 8.59
C ALA A 239 -0.86 -1.40 9.16
N THR A 240 -2.19 -1.46 9.31
CA THR A 240 -3.01 -0.30 9.64
C THR A 240 -3.43 -0.33 11.12
N PRO A 241 -3.01 0.63 11.95
CA PRO A 241 -3.29 0.63 13.39
C PRO A 241 -4.72 1.06 13.77
N ALA A 242 -5.46 1.73 12.87
CA ALA A 242 -6.77 2.31 13.14
C ALA A 242 -7.83 1.90 12.11
N LEU A 243 -9.01 1.52 12.60
CA LEU A 243 -10.27 1.36 11.87
C LEU A 243 -11.22 2.53 12.20
N SER A 244 -12.35 2.66 11.50
CA SER A 244 -13.23 3.84 11.57
C SER A 244 -12.40 5.13 11.42
N TRP A 245 -11.51 5.12 10.42
CA TRP A 245 -10.55 6.20 10.17
C TRP A 245 -10.37 6.43 8.66
N MET A 246 -9.45 7.31 8.26
CA MET A 246 -9.42 7.84 6.89
C MET A 246 -8.82 6.91 5.84
N THR A 247 -8.20 5.79 6.24
CA THR A 247 -7.46 4.91 5.32
C THR A 247 -8.38 4.12 4.39
N VAL A 248 -7.95 3.94 3.15
CA VAL A 248 -8.60 3.10 2.13
C VAL A 248 -7.60 2.14 1.49
N MET A 249 -8.06 0.93 1.21
CA MET A 249 -7.32 -0.12 0.52
C MET A 249 -7.96 -0.32 -0.85
N VAL A 250 -7.23 -0.08 -1.94
CA VAL A 250 -7.76 -0.12 -3.31
C VAL A 250 -7.09 -1.26 -4.07
N GLY A 251 -7.84 -2.28 -4.47
CA GLY A 251 -7.28 -3.50 -5.08
C GLY A 251 -8.12 -4.74 -4.80
N ASP A 252 -7.77 -5.85 -5.45
CA ASP A 252 -8.35 -7.16 -5.16
C ASP A 252 -7.91 -7.61 -3.76
N PRO A 253 -8.84 -7.84 -2.81
CA PRO A 253 -8.48 -8.23 -1.44
C PRO A 253 -7.75 -9.58 -1.35
N LEU A 254 -7.88 -10.45 -2.36
CA LEU A 254 -7.27 -11.78 -2.38
C LEU A 254 -5.88 -11.81 -3.01
N TYR A 255 -5.45 -10.71 -3.64
CA TYR A 255 -4.20 -10.66 -4.40
C TYR A 255 -2.97 -11.02 -3.54
N ARG A 256 -2.16 -11.99 -3.97
CA ARG A 256 -0.90 -12.41 -3.34
C ARG A 256 0.29 -12.28 -4.29
N PRO A 257 0.94 -11.10 -4.40
CA PRO A 257 2.00 -10.86 -5.38
C PRO A 257 3.22 -11.79 -5.26
N TYR A 258 3.51 -12.30 -4.06
CA TYR A 258 4.74 -13.05 -3.76
C TYR A 258 4.51 -14.46 -3.20
N GLU A 259 3.27 -14.98 -3.16
CA GLU A 259 2.99 -16.35 -2.69
C GLU A 259 3.78 -17.40 -3.49
N SER A 260 3.84 -17.24 -4.81
CA SER A 260 4.59 -18.15 -5.69
C SER A 260 6.10 -18.09 -5.45
N TRP A 261 6.63 -17.00 -4.88
CA TRP A 261 8.05 -16.91 -4.54
C TRP A 261 8.41 -17.81 -3.36
N LEU A 262 7.47 -18.05 -2.45
CA LEU A 262 7.68 -18.95 -1.31
C LEU A 262 7.89 -20.42 -1.74
N GLN A 263 7.55 -20.74 -2.99
CA GLN A 263 7.75 -22.06 -3.60
C GLN A 263 9.04 -22.15 -4.43
N ILE A 264 9.79 -21.05 -4.58
CA ILE A 264 11.09 -21.06 -5.27
C ILE A 264 12.10 -21.74 -4.36
N ASP A 265 12.67 -22.86 -4.81
CA ASP A 265 13.80 -23.48 -4.12
C ASP A 265 14.98 -22.50 -4.12
N VAL A 266 15.60 -22.27 -2.96
CA VAL A 266 16.77 -21.40 -2.80
C VAL A 266 17.96 -21.89 -3.65
N ASN A 267 17.98 -23.18 -3.99
CA ASN A 267 18.96 -23.79 -4.90
C ASN A 267 18.48 -23.87 -6.36
N ALA A 268 17.25 -23.46 -6.67
CA ALA A 268 16.77 -23.42 -8.04
C ALA A 268 17.70 -22.57 -8.89
N GLN A 269 17.97 -23.07 -10.09
CA GLN A 269 18.48 -22.27 -11.18
C GLN A 269 17.29 -22.02 -12.09
N PHE A 270 16.93 -20.76 -12.33
CA PHE A 270 15.95 -20.51 -13.36
C PHE A 270 16.51 -21.01 -14.70
N GLY A 271 15.68 -21.71 -15.47
CA GLY A 271 16.09 -22.27 -16.75
C GLY A 271 16.44 -21.20 -17.78
N LYS A 272 16.83 -21.61 -18.99
CA LYS A 272 17.23 -20.69 -20.10
C LYS A 272 16.20 -19.62 -20.49
N ASN A 273 14.96 -19.70 -20.01
CA ASN A 273 13.87 -18.75 -20.28
C ASN A 273 13.59 -17.81 -19.09
N ALA A 274 14.48 -17.74 -18.09
CA ALA A 274 14.38 -16.81 -16.98
C ALA A 274 14.36 -15.36 -17.49
N ASN A 275 13.49 -14.52 -16.94
CA ASN A 275 13.58 -13.09 -17.21
C ASN A 275 14.71 -12.44 -16.38
N ASP A 276 15.11 -11.22 -16.75
CA ASP A 276 16.21 -10.50 -16.11
C ASP A 276 16.00 -10.33 -14.58
N TRP A 277 14.76 -10.18 -14.14
CA TRP A 277 14.42 -10.02 -12.72
C TRP A 277 14.58 -11.31 -11.91
N GLN A 278 14.22 -12.45 -12.50
CA GLN A 278 14.44 -13.77 -11.91
C GLN A 278 15.93 -14.07 -11.76
N MET A 279 16.73 -13.74 -12.79
CA MET A 279 18.19 -13.86 -12.73
C MET A 279 18.80 -12.93 -11.67
N TYR A 280 18.32 -11.68 -11.57
CA TYR A 280 18.78 -10.76 -10.53
C TYR A 280 18.43 -11.27 -9.13
N HIS A 281 17.21 -11.75 -8.92
CA HIS A 281 16.78 -12.33 -7.64
C HIS A 281 17.67 -13.50 -7.25
N GLU A 282 17.87 -14.46 -8.17
CA GLU A 282 18.74 -15.62 -7.94
C GLU A 282 20.17 -15.19 -7.60
N PHE A 283 20.72 -14.22 -8.34
CA PHE A 283 22.03 -13.65 -8.07
C PHE A 283 22.10 -12.99 -6.68
N ALA A 284 21.15 -12.13 -6.36
CA ALA A 284 21.14 -11.37 -5.11
C ALA A 284 21.00 -12.29 -3.90
N VAL A 285 20.07 -13.25 -3.93
CA VAL A 285 19.84 -14.21 -2.83
C VAL A 285 21.06 -15.10 -2.62
N LYS A 286 21.70 -15.60 -3.69
CA LYS A 286 22.92 -16.42 -3.59
C LYS A 286 24.13 -15.67 -3.03
N ASN A 287 24.20 -14.37 -3.24
CA ASN A 287 25.32 -13.54 -2.78
C ASN A 287 25.03 -12.81 -1.46
N ALA A 288 23.77 -12.72 -1.02
CA ALA A 288 23.41 -12.17 0.29
C ALA A 288 23.91 -13.03 1.48
N ALA A 289 24.17 -14.32 1.24
CA ALA A 289 24.69 -15.26 2.24
C ALA A 289 26.23 -15.38 2.27
N ARG A 290 26.95 -14.61 1.44
CA ARG A 290 28.42 -14.60 1.43
C ARG A 290 28.92 -13.49 2.37
N PRO A 291 29.80 -13.80 3.33
CA PRO A 291 30.28 -12.85 4.34
C PRO A 291 31.07 -11.69 3.74
#